data_AF-A0A4U6UHL1-F1
#
_entry.id   AF-A0A4U6UHL1-F1
#
_cell.length_a   1.000
_cell.length_b   1.000
_cell.length_c   1.000
_cell.angle_alpha   90.00
_cell.angle_beta   90.00
_cell.angle_gamma   90.00
#
_symmetry.space_group_name_H-M   'P 1'
#
loop_
_entity.id
_entity.type
_entity.pdbx_description
1 polymer ?
#
loop_
_entity_poly.entity_id
_entity_poly.type
_entity_poly.pdbx_seq_one_letter_code
_entity_poly.pdbx_strand_id
1 'polypeptide(L)' 'MLNKPETIYQYVIDKERRGDYLGKTVQIVHHLTDAIQEWIDRVAVIPVDGREGPPDVCIVELGVTIGLGIQNRF' A
#
# COMPACT_ATOMS: atom_id res chain seq x y z
N MET A 1 -14.29 -10.33 0.62
CA MET A 1 -12.84 -10.50 0.84
C MET A 1 -12.14 -9.33 0.19
N LEU A 2 -11.40 -8.51 0.94
CA LEU A 2 -10.63 -7.41 0.35
C LEU A 2 -9.60 -8.00 -0.60
N ASN A 3 -9.66 -7.61 -1.86
CA ASN A 3 -8.60 -7.92 -2.82
C ASN A 3 -7.35 -7.15 -2.40
N LYS A 4 -6.52 -7.80 -1.57
CA LYS A 4 -5.17 -7.36 -1.26
C LYS A 4 -4.37 -7.48 -2.57
N PRO A 5 -3.73 -6.40 -3.05
CA PRO A 5 -2.80 -6.56 -4.17
C PRO A 5 -1.69 -7.53 -3.75
N GLU A 6 -1.26 -8.41 -4.64
CA GLU A 6 -0.20 -9.40 -4.33
C GLU A 6 1.03 -8.71 -3.74
N THR A 7 1.40 -7.55 -4.28
CA THR A 7 2.32 -6.57 -3.67
C THR A 7 1.94 -5.14 -4.06
N ILE A 8 2.36 -4.13 -3.27
CA ILE A 8 2.18 -2.71 -3.65
C ILE A 8 2.95 -2.35 -4.92
N TYR A 9 4.12 -2.98 -5.15
CA TYR A 9 4.87 -2.80 -6.39
C TYR A 9 4.07 -3.22 -7.61
N GLN A 10 3.43 -4.40 -7.57
CA GLN A 10 2.61 -4.88 -8.68
C GLN A 10 1.44 -3.92 -8.94
N TYR A 11 0.78 -3.44 -7.89
CA TYR A 11 -0.29 -2.45 -8.01
C TYR A 11 0.14 -1.16 -8.71
N VAL A 12 1.32 -0.64 -8.37
CA VAL A 12 1.88 0.56 -9.00
C VAL A 12 2.30 0.29 -10.45
N ILE A 13 2.90 -0.87 -10.74
CA ILE A 13 3.25 -1.29 -12.11
C ILE A 13 2.00 -1.42 -12.98
N ASP A 14 0.91 -1.96 -12.45
CA ASP A 14 -0.34 -2.09 -13.20
C ASP A 14 -1.00 -0.73 -13.48
N LYS A 15 -0.94 0.21 -12.52
CA LYS A 15 -1.33 1.62 -12.74
C LYS A 15 -0.48 2.26 -13.85
N GLU A 16 0.83 2.00 -13.86
CA GLU A 16 1.74 2.49 -14.88
C GLU A 16 1.40 1.94 -16.27
N ARG A 17 1.24 0.62 -16.39
CA ARG A 17 0.90 -0.06 -17.64
C ARG A 17 -0.46 0.36 -18.20
N ARG A 18 -1.41 0.72 -17.33
CA ARG A 18 -2.72 1.26 -17.73
C ARG A 18 -2.64 2.72 -18.21
N GLY A 19 -1.57 3.42 -17.88
CA GLY A 19 -1.35 4.83 -18.24
C GLY A 19 -1.83 5.83 -17.20
N ASP A 20 -2.11 5.40 -15.96
CA ASP A 20 -2.62 6.28 -14.89
C ASP A 20 -1.64 7.41 -14.54
N TYR A 21 -0.33 7.20 -14.78
CA TYR A 21 0.71 8.21 -14.56
C TYR A 21 1.02 9.05 -15.82
N LEU A 22 0.19 8.99 -16.86
CA LEU A 22 0.27 9.81 -18.08
C LEU A 22 1.64 9.74 -18.79
N GLY A 23 2.26 8.55 -18.78
CA GLY A 23 3.58 8.32 -19.39
C GLY A 23 4.75 8.97 -18.66
N LYS A 24 4.53 9.53 -17.45
CA LYS A 24 5.61 10.04 -16.60
C LYS A 24 6.35 8.90 -15.93
N THR A 25 7.60 9.14 -15.57
CA THR A 25 8.41 8.19 -14.81
C THR A 25 7.78 7.91 -13.45
N VAL A 26 7.58 6.63 -13.17
CA VAL A 26 7.18 6.16 -11.84
C VAL A 26 8.41 6.02 -10.95
N GLN A 27 8.26 6.41 -9.69
CA GLN A 27 9.33 6.55 -8.72
C GLN A 27 8.87 6.01 -7.37
N ILE A 28 9.82 5.61 -6.51
CA ILE A 28 9.52 5.19 -5.13
C ILE A 28 8.78 6.32 -4.40
N VAL A 29 9.37 7.51 -4.39
CA VAL A 29 8.69 8.72 -3.93
C VAL A 29 8.30 9.53 -5.16
N HIS A 30 7.04 9.92 -5.35
CA HIS A 30 5.89 9.77 -4.43
C HIS A 30 5.01 8.53 -4.73
N HIS A 31 5.10 7.92 -5.91
CA HIS A 31 4.08 6.97 -6.38
C HIS A 31 3.94 5.70 -5.53
N LEU A 32 5.05 5.13 -5.05
CA LEU A 32 4.99 3.94 -4.19
C LEU A 32 4.53 4.31 -2.78
N THR A 33 5.07 5.40 -2.21
CA THR A 33 4.68 5.86 -0.87
C THR A 33 3.21 6.25 -0.80
N ASP A 34 2.65 6.83 -1.86
CA ASP A 34 1.23 7.18 -1.94
C ASP A 34 0.38 5.92 -2.02
N ALA A 35 0.77 4.92 -2.83
CA ALA A 35 0.06 3.65 -2.90
C ALA A 35 0.03 2.90 -1.56
N ILE A 36 1.10 3.01 -0.74
CA ILE A 36 1.12 2.47 0.63
C ILE A 36 0.10 3.19 1.52
N GLN A 37 0.09 4.53 1.49
CA GLN A 37 -0.85 5.35 2.26
C GLN A 37 -2.30 5.07 1.86
N GLU A 38 -2.62 5.07 0.56
CA GLU A 38 -3.94 4.72 0.01
C GLU A 38 -4.41 3.34 0.49
N TRP A 39 -3.50 2.37 0.57
CA TRP A 39 -3.82 1.03 1.06
C TRP A 39 -4.11 1.05 2.57
N ILE A 40 -3.29 1.74 3.37
CA ILE A 40 -3.49 1.86 4.82
C ILE A 40 -4.84 2.54 5.11
N ASP A 41 -5.14 3.66 4.47
CA ASP A 41 -6.40 4.40 4.67
C ASP A 41 -7.62 3.53 4.36
N ARG A 42 -7.53 2.74 3.28
CA ARG A 42 -8.60 1.81 2.90
C ARG A 42 -8.82 0.70 3.92
N VAL A 43 -7.78 0.14 4.51
CA VAL A 43 -7.93 -0.98 5.46
C VAL A 43 -8.25 -0.49 6.87
N ALA A 44 -7.79 0.71 7.24
CA ALA A 44 -7.97 1.29 8.56
C ALA A 44 -9.45 1.53 8.91
N VAL A 45 -10.31 1.75 7.91
CA VAL A 45 -11.75 2.02 8.12
C VAL A 45 -12.61 0.76 8.20
N ILE A 46 -12.01 -0.43 8.08
CA ILE A 46 -12.76 -1.69 7.98
C ILE A 46 -12.86 -2.34 9.37
N PRO A 47 -14.06 -2.45 9.96
CA PRO A 47 -14.23 -3.08 11.26
C PRO A 47 -13.98 -4.59 11.19
N VAL A 48 -13.27 -5.12 12.20
CA VAL A 48 -12.94 -6.56 12.31
C VAL A 48 -13.49 -7.22 13.57
N ASP A 49 -14.06 -6.43 14.48
CA ASP A 49 -14.63 -6.86 15.76
C ASP A 49 -16.15 -7.06 15.72
N GLY A 50 -16.75 -6.90 14.53
CA GLY A 50 -18.20 -7.04 14.29
C GLY A 50 -19.04 -5.84 14.72
N ARG A 51 -18.42 -4.74 15.16
CA ARG A 51 -19.14 -3.49 15.47
C ARG A 51 -19.41 -2.69 14.21
N GLU A 52 -20.49 -1.90 14.25
CA GLU A 52 -20.77 -0.92 13.20
C GLU A 52 -19.90 0.32 13.37
N GLY A 53 -19.44 0.88 12.25
CA GLY A 53 -18.59 2.06 12.21
C GLY A 53 -17.10 1.76 12.00
N PRO A 54 -16.29 2.78 11.65
CA PRO A 54 -14.86 2.63 11.46
C PRO A 54 -14.13 2.46 12.80
N PRO A 55 -13.03 1.70 12.85
CA PRO A 55 -12.13 1.67 14.01
C PRO A 55 -11.56 3.04 14.35
N ASP A 56 -11.40 3.34 15.65
CA ASP A 56 -10.75 4.56 16.13
C ASP A 56 -9.22 4.52 15.98
N VAL A 57 -8.64 3.31 16.01
CA VAL A 57 -7.19 3.09 16.02
C VAL A 57 -6.83 1.98 15.03
N CYS A 58 -5.86 2.28 14.16
CA CYS A 58 -5.21 1.30 13.29
C CYS A 58 -3.77 1.08 13.77
N ILE A 59 -3.42 -0.16 14.09
CA ILE A 59 -2.05 -0.54 14.44
C ILE A 59 -1.40 -1.15 13.20
N VAL A 60 -0.27 -0.58 12.78
CA VAL A 60 0.52 -1.07 11.64
C VAL A 60 1.84 -1.63 12.16
N GLU A 61 2.11 -2.89 11.85
CA GLU A 61 3.39 -3.54 12.16
C GLU A 61 4.33 -3.46 10.95
N LEU A 62 5.57 -3.03 11.19
CA LEU A 62 6.64 -3.04 10.19
C LEU A 62 7.60 -4.19 10.49
N GLY A 63 7.48 -5.29 9.76
CA GLY A 63 8.24 -6.53 9.99
C GLY A 63 9.70 -6.52 9.52
N VAL A 64 10.33 -5.36 9.35
CA VAL A 64 11.72 -5.23 8.85
C VAL A 64 12.60 -4.46 9.82
N THR A 65 13.89 -4.77 9.84
CA THR A 65 14.87 -4.00 10.60
C THR A 65 15.32 -2.78 9.81
N ILE A 66 15.25 -1.60 10.42
CA ILE A 66 15.71 -0.36 9.81
C ILE A 66 17.25 -0.41 9.65
N GLY A 67 17.76 -0.08 8.46
CA GLY A 67 19.19 0.10 8.20
C GLY A 67 19.97 -1.14 7.77
N LEU A 68 19.41 -2.35 7.89
CA LEU A 68 20.02 -3.60 7.40
C LEU A 68 19.44 -4.00 6.02
N GLY A 69 20.01 -3.40 4.96
CA GLY A 69 19.92 -3.90 3.58
C GLY A 69 18.74 -3.43 2.72
N ILE A 70 18.95 -3.51 1.41
CA ILE A 70 17.96 -3.27 0.34
C ILE A 70 16.96 -4.42 0.34
N GLN A 71 15.77 -4.19 0.88
CA GLN A 71 14.65 -5.15 0.85
C GLN A 71 13.90 -5.01 -0.47
N ASN A 72 14.57 -5.31 -1.57
CA ASN A 72 13.93 -5.41 -2.88
C ASN A 72 14.23 -6.78 -3.46
N ARG A 73 13.39 -7.75 -3.10
CA ARG A 73 13.34 -9.02 -3.80
C ARG A 73 12.27 -8.86 -4.88
N PHE A 74 12.70 -8.50 -6.09
CA PHE A 74 11.87 -8.66 -7.27
C PHE A 74 11.44 -10.12 -7.39
#